data_AF-A0A9D2N8H4-F1
#
_entry.id   AF-A0A9D2N8H4-F1
#
_cell.length_a   1.000
_cell.length_b   1.000
_cell.length_c   1.000
_cell.angle_alpha   90.00
_cell.angle_beta   90.00
_cell.angle_gamma   90.00
#
_symmetry.space_group_name_H-M   'P 1'
#
loop_
_entity.id
_entity.type
_entity.pdbx_description
1 polymer ?
#
loop_
_entity_poly.entity_id
_entity_poly.type
_entity_poly.pdbx_seq_one_letter_code
_entity_poly.pdbx_strand_id
1 'polypeptide(L)'
;MMAKPNVPGNSFTVSMIPWATFEGFNLNLQKEYGYLKPVFTMGKYYQEAGRVLMPLAIQVHHAVCDGFHVCHFIDELQKLINHSDQMPKIK
;
A
#
# COMPACT_ATOMS: atom_id res chain seq x y z
N MET A 1 7.30 17.11 -14.15
CA MET A 1 5.97 17.51 -13.62
C MET A 1 5.84 16.92 -12.23
N MET A 2 5.54 17.72 -11.20
CA MET A 2 5.37 17.24 -9.82
C MET A 2 3.89 16.92 -9.60
N ALA A 3 3.54 15.68 -9.25
CA ALA A 3 2.14 15.23 -9.15
C ALA A 3 1.34 15.98 -8.08
N LYS A 4 2.00 16.40 -7.00
CA LYS A 4 1.41 17.22 -5.93
C LYS A 4 2.47 18.21 -5.44
N PRO A 5 2.31 19.53 -5.63
CA PRO A 5 3.23 20.51 -5.07
C PRO A 5 3.09 20.57 -3.53
N ASN A 6 4.16 20.96 -2.82
CA ASN A 6 4.18 21.17 -1.36
C ASN A 6 3.77 19.94 -0.53
N VAL A 7 4.32 18.76 -0.86
CA VAL A 7 4.05 17.53 -0.09
C VAL A 7 4.72 17.62 1.29
N PRO A 8 3.99 17.36 2.40
CA PRO A 8 4.59 17.30 3.74
C PRO A 8 5.71 16.26 3.86
N GLY A 9 6.72 16.54 4.67
CA GLY A 9 7.86 15.63 4.87
C GLY A 9 7.45 14.25 5.41
N ASN A 10 6.41 14.19 6.23
CA ASN A 10 5.85 12.98 6.84
C ASN A 10 4.72 12.32 6.02
N SER A 11 4.70 12.51 4.70
CA SER A 11 3.79 11.80 3.79
C SER A 11 4.37 10.49 3.29
N PHE A 12 3.49 9.58 2.85
CA PHE A 12 3.82 8.42 2.03
C PHE A 12 2.82 8.32 0.86
N THR A 13 3.13 7.50 -0.14
CA THR A 13 2.35 7.45 -1.39
C THR A 13 1.35 6.31 -1.36
N VAL A 14 0.09 6.62 -1.68
CA VAL A 14 -0.97 5.65 -1.94
C VAL A 14 -1.51 5.89 -3.34
N SER A 15 -1.59 4.82 -4.13
CA SER A 15 -2.09 4.83 -5.50
C SER A 15 -3.14 3.74 -5.71
N MET A 16 -3.96 3.91 -6.74
CA MET A 16 -5.03 2.98 -7.11
C MET A 16 -5.09 2.84 -8.64
N ILE A 17 -5.20 1.61 -9.11
CA ILE A 17 -5.54 1.26 -10.50
C ILE A 17 -6.94 0.62 -10.49
N PRO A 18 -8.02 1.43 -10.42
CA PRO A 18 -9.35 0.90 -10.16
C PRO A 18 -9.96 0.13 -11.34
N TRP A 19 -9.30 0.17 -12.51
CA TRP A 19 -9.79 -0.46 -13.74
C TRP A 19 -9.17 -1.83 -14.01
N ALA A 20 -8.09 -2.21 -13.31
CA ALA A 20 -7.36 -3.44 -13.55
C ALA A 20 -7.07 -4.20 -12.26
N THR A 21 -7.25 -5.52 -12.29
CA THR A 21 -6.82 -6.45 -11.26
C THR A 21 -5.43 -6.96 -11.63
N PHE A 22 -4.54 -7.11 -10.66
CA PHE A 22 -3.18 -7.61 -10.87
C PHE A 22 -2.81 -8.66 -9.83
N GLU A 23 -1.90 -9.56 -10.19
CA GLU A 23 -1.27 -10.52 -9.26
C GLU A 23 0.13 -10.04 -8.82
N GLY A 24 0.76 -9.16 -9.59
CA GLY A 24 2.05 -8.56 -9.27
C GLY A 24 2.15 -7.14 -9.81
N PHE A 25 2.73 -6.25 -9.02
CA PHE A 25 2.97 -4.86 -9.39
C PHE A 25 4.29 -4.38 -8.80
N ASN A 26 5.15 -3.78 -9.63
CA ASN A 26 6.44 -3.25 -9.21
C ASN A 26 6.68 -1.89 -9.85
N LEU A 27 7.18 -0.93 -9.05
CA LEU A 27 7.62 0.36 -9.55
C LEU A 27 9.13 0.32 -9.76
N ASN A 28 9.56 0.54 -11.00
CA ASN A 28 10.96 0.76 -11.32
C ASN A 28 11.31 2.22 -11.04
N LEU A 29 11.60 2.55 -9.78
CA LEU A 29 12.09 3.86 -9.41
C LEU A 29 13.54 4.01 -9.87
N GLN A 30 13.86 5.10 -10.58
CA GLN A 30 15.26 5.46 -10.80
C GLN A 30 15.92 5.68 -9.44
N LYS A 31 17.18 5.28 -9.31
CA LYS A 31 17.97 5.21 -8.06
C LYS A 31 17.95 6.51 -7.22
N GLU A 32 16.85 6.80 -6.55
CA GLU A 32 16.79 7.70 -5.42
C GLU A 32 17.15 6.88 -4.19
N TYR A 33 18.45 6.71 -3.97
CA TYR A 33 19.00 6.05 -2.77
C TYR A 33 18.46 6.63 -1.45
N GLY A 34 17.77 7.79 -1.48
CA GLY A 34 17.16 8.44 -0.32
C GLY A 34 15.65 8.27 -0.18
N TYR A 35 14.93 7.61 -1.09
CA TYR A 35 13.47 7.43 -0.95
C TYR A 35 13.15 6.24 -0.04
N LEU A 36 13.04 6.51 1.26
CA LEU A 36 12.77 5.49 2.29
C LEU A 36 11.29 5.27 2.57
N LYS A 37 10.41 6.09 1.99
CA LYS A 37 8.97 6.07 2.27
C LYS A 37 8.32 4.87 1.59
N PRO A 38 7.37 4.18 2.24
CA PRO A 38 6.64 3.10 1.61
C PRO A 38 5.73 3.64 0.49
N VAL A 39 5.52 2.83 -0.54
CA VAL A 39 4.53 3.08 -1.59
C VAL A 39 3.53 1.94 -1.63
N PHE A 40 2.24 2.29 -1.56
CA PHE A 40 1.13 1.35 -1.65
C PHE A 40 0.41 1.55 -2.98
N THR A 41 0.17 0.45 -3.69
CA THR A 41 -0.65 0.45 -4.90
C THR A 41 -1.74 -0.60 -4.77
N MET A 42 -2.99 -0.17 -4.93
CA MET A 42 -4.16 -1.04 -4.90
C MET A 42 -4.71 -1.25 -6.31
N GLY A 43 -5.26 -2.44 -6.56
CA GLY A 43 -5.91 -2.81 -7.83
C GLY A 43 -7.42 -2.90 -7.72
N LYS A 44 -8.10 -3.08 -8.86
CA LYS A 44 -9.53 -3.39 -8.90
C LYS A 44 -9.82 -4.66 -8.10
N TYR A 45 -10.77 -4.58 -7.16
CA TYR A 45 -11.24 -5.75 -6.40
C TYR A 45 -12.00 -6.73 -7.30
N TYR A 46 -12.06 -7.98 -6.87
CA TYR A 46 -12.76 -9.06 -7.56
C TYR A 46 -13.36 -10.04 -6.56
N GLN A 47 -14.25 -10.90 -7.03
CA GLN A 47 -14.84 -11.96 -6.23
C GLN A 47 -14.17 -13.30 -6.54
N GLU A 48 -13.81 -14.05 -5.51
CA GLU A 48 -13.23 -15.39 -5.63
C GLU A 48 -13.64 -16.24 -4.44
N ALA A 49 -14.18 -17.44 -4.70
CA ALA A 49 -14.61 -18.40 -3.67
C ALA A 49 -15.48 -17.77 -2.57
N GLY A 50 -16.44 -16.91 -2.96
CA GLY A 50 -17.36 -16.24 -2.03
C GLY A 50 -16.74 -15.08 -1.23
N ARG A 51 -15.48 -14.72 -1.49
CA ARG A 51 -14.77 -13.60 -0.85
C ARG A 51 -14.58 -12.45 -1.84
N VAL A 52 -14.54 -11.22 -1.32
CA VAL A 52 -14.09 -10.05 -2.08
C VAL A 52 -12.61 -9.84 -1.79
N LEU A 53 -11.78 -9.93 -2.82
CA LEU A 53 -10.33 -9.78 -2.74
C LEU A 53 -9.90 -8.48 -3.43
N MET A 54 -8.88 -7.81 -2.90
CA MET A 54 -8.30 -6.60 -3.47
C MET A 54 -6.78 -6.76 -3.60
N PRO A 55 -6.20 -6.62 -4.79
CA PRO A 55 -4.76 -6.61 -4.96
C PRO A 55 -4.11 -5.44 -4.22
N LEU A 56 -3.06 -5.72 -3.46
CA LEU A 56 -2.24 -4.74 -2.77
C LEU A 56 -0.76 -5.04 -3.03
N ALA A 57 -0.05 -4.07 -3.60
CA ALA A 57 1.39 -4.10 -3.72
C ALA A 57 2.02 -3.08 -2.77
N ILE A 58 3.06 -3.52 -2.04
CA ILE A 58 3.78 -2.71 -1.08
C ILE A 58 5.24 -2.66 -1.52
N GLN A 59 5.74 -1.46 -1.80
CA GLN A 59 7.15 -1.23 -2.09
C GLN A 59 7.79 -0.51 -0.92
N VAL A 60 8.88 -1.08 -0.40
CA VAL A 60 9.65 -0.54 0.73
C VAL A 60 11.13 -0.54 0.42
N HIS A 61 11.88 0.31 1.14
CA HIS A 61 13.33 0.35 1.06
C HIS A 61 13.95 -0.58 2.12
N HIS A 62 14.82 -1.49 1.70
CA HIS A 62 15.39 -2.53 2.60
C HIS A 62 16.23 -2.00 3.76
N ALA A 63 16.76 -0.77 3.65
CA ALA A 63 17.50 -0.12 4.74
C ALA A 63 16.63 0.20 5.99
N VAL A 64 15.30 0.25 5.84
CA VAL A 64 14.38 0.59 6.95
C VAL A 64 13.28 -0.45 7.18
N CYS A 65 13.04 -1.35 6.23
CA CYS A 65 12.06 -2.42 6.34
C CYS A 65 12.62 -3.72 5.78
N ASP A 66 12.38 -4.83 6.46
CA ASP A 66 12.62 -6.17 5.95
C ASP A 66 11.29 -6.92 5.74
N GLY A 67 11.38 -8.22 5.39
CA GLY A 67 10.19 -9.04 5.18
C GLY A 67 9.29 -9.16 6.42
N PHE A 68 9.86 -9.16 7.63
CA PHE A 68 9.07 -9.25 8.86
C PHE A 68 8.17 -8.03 9.03
N HIS A 69 8.69 -6.83 8.82
CA HIS A 69 7.92 -5.58 8.94
C HIS A 69 6.74 -5.55 7.96
N VAL A 70 6.96 -6.00 6.72
CA VAL A 70 5.90 -6.02 5.68
C VAL A 70 4.84 -7.06 6.02
N CYS A 71 5.23 -8.28 6.42
CA CYS A 71 4.28 -9.32 6.82
C CYS A 71 3.44 -8.88 8.03
N HIS A 72 4.08 -8.32 9.06
CA HIS A 72 3.38 -7.83 10.24
C HIS A 72 2.37 -6.72 9.88
N PHE A 73 2.76 -5.79 9.00
CA PHE A 73 1.84 -4.75 8.52
C PHE A 73 0.62 -5.34 7.79
N ILE A 74 0.81 -6.33 6.91
CA ILE A 74 -0.27 -6.98 6.17
C ILE A 74 -1.25 -7.66 7.14
N ASP A 75 -0.74 -8.38 8.14
CA ASP A 75 -1.57 -9.05 9.15
C ASP A 75 -2.42 -8.07 9.93
N GLU A 76 -1.83 -6.97 10.42
CA GLU A 76 -2.56 -5.93 11.15
C GLU A 76 -3.56 -5.19 10.25
N LEU A 77 -3.20 -4.90 9.00
CA LEU A 77 -4.11 -4.30 8.03
C LEU A 77 -5.33 -5.20 7.80
N GLN A 78 -5.14 -6.50 7.61
CA GLN A 78 -6.24 -7.44 7.42
C GLN A 78 -7.14 -7.52 8.67
N LYS A 79 -6.57 -7.53 9.88
CA LYS A 79 -7.35 -7.50 11.13
C LYS A 79 -8.18 -6.22 11.22
N LEU A 80 -7.61 -5.07 10.90
CA LEU A 80 -8.32 -3.78 10.91
C LEU A 80 -9.48 -3.76 9.90
N ILE A 81 -9.30 -4.31 8.70
CA ILE A 81 -10.36 -4.40 7.70
C ILE A 81 -11.51 -5.30 8.21
N ASN A 82 -11.17 -6.45 8.80
CA ASN A 82 -12.15 -7.40 9.34
C ASN A 82 -12.95 -6.84 10.53
N HIS A 83 -12.37 -5.87 11.24
CA HIS A 83 -12.99 -5.21 12.39
C HIS A 83 -13.21 -3.71 12.14
N SER A 84 -13.49 -3.34 10.88
CA SER A 84 -13.60 -1.94 10.46
C SER A 84 -14.68 -1.15 11.23
N ASP A 85 -15.73 -1.83 11.71
CA ASP A 85 -16.76 -1.25 12.58
C ASP A 85 -16.23 -0.72 13.93
N GLN A 86 -15.09 -1.24 14.38
CA GLN A 86 -14.45 -0.89 15.66
C GLN A 86 -13.31 0.11 15.47
N MET A 87 -13.04 0.54 14.24
CA MET A 87 -11.96 1.50 13.99
C MET A 87 -12.29 2.86 14.61
N PRO A 88 -11.32 3.50 15.29
CA PRO A 88 -11.52 4.86 15.78
C PRO A 88 -11.85 5.78 14.61
N LYS A 89 -13.01 6.45 14.68
CA LYS A 89 -13.37 7.47 13.70
C LYS A 89 -12.31 8.57 13.77
N ILE A 90 -11.56 8.72 12.69
CA ILE A 90 -10.61 9.81 12.52
C ILE A 90 -11.45 11.10 12.55
N LYS A 91 -11.23 11.93 13.59
CA LYS A 91 -11.90 13.24 13.74
C LYS A 91 -11.39 14.22 12.70
#